data_AF-A0A9E2WZT2-F1
#
_entry.id   AF-A0A9E2WZT2-F1
#
_cell.length_a   1.000
_cell.length_b   1.000
_cell.length_c   1.000
_cell.angle_alpha   90.00
_cell.angle_beta   90.00
_cell.angle_gamma   90.00
#
_symmetry.space_group_name_H-M   'P 1'
#
loop_
_entity.id
_entity.type
_entity.pdbx_description
1 polymer ?
#
loop_
_entity_poly.entity_id
_entity_poly.type
_entity_poly.pdbx_seq_one_letter_code
_entity_poly.pdbx_strand_id
1 'polypeptide(L)'
;MTATFVLVGLLLVVAEVRYNWFPRLPNRDLVDWTSLRTELASRGLFDRPGLVAATLKWYDAGKLDYALGGQIPVICFGPDPRQYGVIAKPDEYTGADVVIAAPHRTVAQIEAELGPLFDRIEPAAPATIMNAGRAVVELPLFIGRNLHGSAADYRGSQR
;
A
#
# COMPACT_ATOMS: atom_id res chain seq x y z
N MET A 1 42.89 22.01 -7.51
CA MET A 1 42.57 20.60 -7.12
C MET A 1 41.14 20.43 -6.60
N THR A 2 40.49 21.44 -6.00
CA THR A 2 39.13 21.32 -5.43
C THR A 2 38.00 21.16 -6.45
N ALA A 3 38.01 21.91 -7.56
CA ALA A 3 36.95 21.86 -8.57
C ALA A 3 36.80 20.48 -9.24
N THR A 4 37.91 19.75 -9.39
CA THR A 4 37.93 18.42 -10.00
C THR A 4 37.26 17.38 -9.11
N PHE A 5 37.47 17.42 -7.79
CA PHE A 5 36.80 16.53 -6.84
C PHE A 5 35.29 16.77 -6.79
N VAL A 6 34.85 18.04 -6.88
CA VAL A 6 33.44 18.40 -6.89
C VAL A 6 32.75 17.87 -8.16
N LEU A 7 33.38 18.02 -9.33
CA LEU A 7 32.82 17.52 -10.60
C LEU A 7 32.77 15.99 -10.65
N VAL A 8 33.81 15.31 -10.15
CA VAL A 8 33.82 13.84 -10.05
C VAL A 8 32.77 13.34 -9.07
N GLY A 9 32.61 14.01 -7.91
CA GLY A 9 31.56 13.70 -6.94
C GLY A 9 30.16 13.87 -7.54
N LEU A 10 29.91 14.98 -8.24
CA LEU A 10 28.64 15.22 -8.94
C LEU A 10 28.36 14.18 -10.03
N LEU A 11 29.37 13.82 -10.83
CA LEU A 11 29.22 12.79 -11.86
C LEU A 11 28.93 11.41 -11.26
N LEU A 12 29.57 11.07 -10.14
CA LEU A 12 29.31 9.82 -9.42
C LEU A 12 27.87 9.79 -8.87
N VAL A 13 27.41 10.88 -8.27
CA VAL A 13 26.02 11.01 -7.78
C VAL A 13 25.02 10.92 -8.93
N VAL A 14 25.26 11.60 -10.04
CA VAL A 14 24.39 11.53 -11.23
C VAL A 14 24.39 10.13 -11.83
N ALA A 15 25.53 9.45 -11.88
CA ALA A 15 25.63 8.08 -12.37
C ALA A 15 24.93 7.08 -11.44
N GLU A 16 25.03 7.25 -10.12
CA GLU A 16 24.29 6.46 -9.14
C GLU A 16 22.78 6.64 -9.30
N VAL A 17 22.29 7.89 -9.36
CA VAL A 17 20.88 8.20 -9.56
C VAL A 17 20.36 7.63 -10.89
N ARG A 18 21.17 7.67 -11.95
CA ARG A 18 20.77 7.22 -13.30
C ARG A 18 20.85 5.71 -13.50
N TYR A 19 21.84 5.05 -12.94
CA TYR A 19 22.12 3.63 -13.21
C TYR A 19 21.83 2.69 -12.03
N ASN A 20 21.72 3.23 -10.81
CA ASN A 20 21.43 2.50 -9.57
C ASN A 20 22.22 1.19 -9.45
N TRP A 21 23.55 1.32 -9.54
CA TRP A 21 24.53 0.23 -9.65
C TRP A 21 24.85 -0.43 -8.30
N PHE A 22 24.41 0.14 -7.18
CA PHE A 22 24.45 -0.55 -5.90
C PHE A 22 23.51 -1.77 -5.91
N PRO A 23 23.93 -2.92 -5.35
CA PRO A 23 23.12 -4.12 -5.32
C PRO A 23 21.77 -3.82 -4.67
N ARG A 24 20.70 -4.26 -5.34
CA ARG A 24 19.33 -4.20 -4.81
C ARG A 24 19.34 -4.72 -3.38
N LEU A 25 18.98 -3.88 -2.42
CA LEU A 25 18.75 -4.35 -1.06
C LEU A 25 17.72 -5.49 -1.15
N PRO A 26 18.00 -6.68 -0.57
CA PRO A 26 17.17 -7.87 -0.75
C PRO A 26 15.76 -7.72 -0.17
N ASN A 27 15.47 -6.60 0.49
CA ASN A 27 14.25 -6.39 1.22
C ASN A 27 13.17 -5.77 0.31
N ARG A 28 12.31 -6.63 -0.25
CA ARG A 28 11.11 -6.22 -1.01
C ARG A 28 10.18 -5.31 -0.21
N ASP A 29 10.28 -5.35 1.12
CA ASP A 29 9.53 -4.48 2.02
C ASP A 29 10.06 -3.03 2.06
N LEU A 30 11.19 -2.72 1.42
CA LEU A 30 11.69 -1.33 1.28
C LEU A 30 11.31 -0.69 -0.07
N VAL A 31 10.52 -1.38 -0.90
CA VAL A 31 10.13 -0.86 -2.21
C VAL A 31 9.14 0.30 -2.03
N ASP A 32 9.43 1.42 -2.70
CA ASP A 32 8.54 2.58 -2.80
C ASP A 32 7.28 2.22 -3.61
N TRP A 33 6.11 2.59 -3.11
CA TRP A 33 4.81 2.33 -3.73
C TRP A 33 4.27 3.54 -4.49
N THR A 34 5.01 4.64 -4.65
CA THR A 34 4.53 5.85 -5.36
C THR A 34 3.93 5.59 -6.74
N SER A 35 4.43 4.59 -7.49
CA SER A 35 3.86 4.23 -8.79
C SER A 35 2.43 3.66 -8.70
N LEU A 36 2.01 3.17 -7.53
CA LEU A 36 0.70 2.56 -7.29
C LEU A 36 -0.43 3.52 -7.63
N ARG A 37 -0.28 4.82 -7.38
CA ARG A 37 -1.27 5.83 -7.78
C ARG A 37 -1.57 5.77 -9.27
N THR A 38 -0.52 5.77 -10.10
CA THR A 38 -0.66 5.72 -11.56
C THR A 38 -1.35 4.43 -11.97
N GLU A 39 -1.03 3.33 -11.29
CA GLU A 39 -1.61 2.02 -11.58
C GLU A 39 -3.08 1.90 -11.13
N LEU A 40 -3.47 2.51 -10.02
CA LEU A 40 -4.88 2.58 -9.62
C LEU A 40 -5.67 3.54 -10.52
N ALA A 41 -5.05 4.63 -10.99
CA ALA A 41 -5.67 5.58 -11.91
C ALA A 41 -5.90 4.96 -13.29
N SER A 42 -4.92 4.21 -13.82
CA SER A 42 -5.05 3.50 -15.11
C SER A 42 -6.19 2.48 -15.10
N ARG A 43 -6.53 1.94 -13.92
CA ARG A 43 -7.64 1.01 -13.69
C ARG A 43 -8.97 1.69 -13.39
N GLY A 44 -9.01 3.03 -13.37
CA GLY A 44 -10.19 3.80 -12.98
C GLY A 44 -10.64 3.53 -11.55
N LEU A 45 -9.72 3.15 -10.66
CA LEU A 45 -9.96 2.98 -9.24
C LEU A 45 -9.75 4.30 -8.49
N PHE A 46 -8.69 5.04 -8.83
CA PHE A 46 -8.25 6.21 -8.07
C PHE A 46 -9.29 7.34 -7.98
N ASP A 47 -10.04 7.60 -9.05
CA ASP A 47 -11.01 8.69 -9.10
C ASP A 47 -12.43 8.30 -8.63
N ARG A 48 -12.60 7.09 -8.07
CA ARG A 48 -13.91 6.63 -7.61
C ARG A 48 -14.33 7.40 -6.34
N PRO A 49 -15.49 8.08 -6.33
CA PRO A 49 -15.98 8.74 -5.14
C PRO A 49 -16.19 7.73 -4.02
N GLY A 50 -15.71 8.07 -2.81
CA GLY A 50 -15.86 7.20 -1.64
C GLY A 50 -14.94 5.96 -1.65
N LEU A 51 -13.93 5.91 -2.54
CA LEU A 51 -12.92 4.87 -2.46
C LEU A 51 -12.14 4.99 -1.14
N VAL A 52 -11.97 3.85 -0.49
CA VAL A 52 -11.12 3.71 0.69
C VAL A 52 -10.05 2.67 0.40
N ALA A 53 -8.83 2.93 0.84
CA ALA A 53 -7.73 1.99 0.70
C ALA A 53 -7.40 1.39 2.06
N ALA A 54 -6.88 0.16 2.07
CA ALA A 54 -6.51 -0.50 3.30
C ALA A 54 -5.32 -1.42 3.18
N THR A 55 -4.72 -1.71 4.33
CA THR A 55 -3.74 -2.78 4.49
C THR A 55 -3.82 -3.40 5.88
N LEU A 56 -2.98 -4.39 6.15
CA LEU A 56 -2.97 -5.17 7.38
C LEU A 56 -1.80 -4.79 8.31
N LYS A 57 -0.88 -3.92 7.89
CA LYS A 57 0.28 -3.53 8.70
C LYS A 57 0.46 -2.02 8.68
N TRP A 58 0.71 -1.41 9.85
CA TRP A 58 0.83 0.04 9.98
C TRP A 58 1.90 0.66 9.07
N TYR A 59 3.02 -0.04 8.83
CA TYR A 59 4.10 0.47 7.99
C TYR A 59 3.76 0.41 6.50
N ASP A 60 2.97 -0.57 6.08
CA ASP A 60 2.44 -0.62 4.71
C ASP A 60 1.33 0.43 4.53
N ALA A 61 0.60 0.76 5.60
CA ALA A 61 -0.39 1.84 5.57
C ALA A 61 0.29 3.18 5.32
N GLY A 62 1.45 3.41 5.95
CA GLY A 62 2.30 4.57 5.68
C GLY A 62 2.75 4.68 4.23
N LYS A 63 3.21 3.58 3.62
CA LYS A 63 3.61 3.57 2.20
C LYS A 63 2.42 3.80 1.27
N LEU A 64 1.30 3.15 1.57
CA LEU A 64 0.07 3.26 0.79
C LEU A 64 -0.44 4.70 0.82
N ASP A 65 -0.58 5.27 2.01
CA ASP A 65 -1.02 6.66 2.20
C ASP A 65 -0.09 7.67 1.52
N TYR A 66 1.22 7.48 1.64
CA TYR A 66 2.22 8.27 0.91
C TYR A 66 2.05 8.16 -0.61
N ALA A 67 1.88 6.95 -1.15
CA ALA A 67 1.66 6.74 -2.58
C ALA A 67 0.37 7.41 -3.10
N LEU A 68 -0.70 7.33 -2.30
CA LEU A 68 -1.99 7.95 -2.60
C LEU A 68 -2.02 9.45 -2.26
N GLY A 69 -0.92 9.99 -1.71
CA GLY A 69 -0.69 11.40 -1.38
C GLY A 69 -1.81 12.00 -0.53
N GLY A 70 -2.34 11.23 0.42
CA GLY A 70 -3.38 11.65 1.35
C GLY A 70 -4.75 11.96 0.72
N GLN A 71 -4.97 11.63 -0.55
CA GLN A 71 -6.25 11.92 -1.23
C GLN A 71 -7.31 10.85 -1.00
N ILE A 72 -6.87 9.61 -0.77
CA ILE A 72 -7.74 8.47 -0.49
C ILE A 72 -7.49 8.08 0.96
N PRO A 73 -8.54 7.97 1.81
CA PRO A 73 -8.37 7.51 3.17
C PRO A 73 -7.74 6.12 3.24
N VAL A 74 -6.81 5.94 4.18
CA VAL A 74 -6.10 4.66 4.39
C VAL A 74 -6.41 4.08 5.76
N ILE A 75 -7.01 2.89 5.77
CA ILE A 75 -7.29 2.10 6.97
C ILE A 75 -6.19 1.08 7.19
N CYS A 76 -5.80 0.86 8.45
CA CYS A 76 -4.99 -0.29 8.85
C CYS A 76 -5.84 -1.29 9.66
N PHE A 77 -6.15 -2.45 9.08
CA PHE A 77 -6.91 -3.51 9.76
C PHE A 77 -6.08 -4.32 10.76
N GLY A 78 -4.75 -4.22 10.68
CA GLY A 78 -3.82 -4.97 11.51
C GLY A 78 -4.01 -4.78 13.02
N PRO A 79 -3.55 -5.75 13.84
CA PRO A 79 -3.69 -5.69 15.29
C PRO A 79 -2.97 -4.50 15.93
N ASP A 80 -1.90 -4.00 15.31
CA ASP A 80 -1.18 -2.78 15.69
C ASP A 80 -1.33 -1.71 14.60
N PRO A 81 -2.42 -0.89 14.60
CA PRO A 81 -2.64 0.12 13.58
C PRO A 81 -1.94 1.45 13.88
N ARG A 82 -1.40 1.65 15.10
CA ARG A 82 -0.75 2.90 15.55
C ARG A 82 -1.59 4.13 15.21
N GLN A 83 -0.98 5.16 14.60
CA GLN A 83 -1.65 6.39 14.18
C GLN A 83 -2.89 6.14 13.31
N TYR A 84 -2.88 5.09 12.47
CA TYR A 84 -4.02 4.72 11.61
C TYR A 84 -5.21 4.16 12.40
N GLY A 85 -5.02 3.77 13.67
CA GLY A 85 -6.13 3.46 14.57
C GLY A 85 -6.90 4.67 15.07
N VAL A 86 -6.37 5.89 14.83
CA VAL A 86 -6.96 7.15 15.30
C VAL A 86 -7.46 8.00 14.12
N ILE A 87 -6.66 8.12 13.05
CA ILE A 87 -6.92 9.07 11.95
C ILE A 87 -7.87 8.56 10.88
N ALA A 88 -8.10 7.25 10.80
CA ALA A 88 -8.97 6.62 9.80
C ALA A 88 -9.56 5.33 10.38
N LYS A 89 -10.66 5.45 11.15
CA LYS A 89 -11.26 4.27 11.80
C LYS A 89 -12.14 3.53 10.80
N PRO A 90 -12.11 2.18 10.75
CA PRO A 90 -12.98 1.40 9.87
C PRO A 90 -14.47 1.80 9.94
N ASP A 91 -14.96 2.12 11.14
CA ASP A 91 -16.37 2.50 11.38
C ASP A 91 -16.79 3.79 10.68
N GLU A 92 -15.84 4.68 10.40
CA GLU A 92 -16.10 5.93 9.67
C GLU A 92 -16.35 5.66 8.18
N TYR A 93 -16.07 4.44 7.70
CA TYR A 93 -16.17 4.02 6.31
C TYR A 93 -17.11 2.82 6.11
N THR A 94 -18.01 2.54 7.07
CA THR A 94 -19.08 1.55 6.89
C THR A 94 -19.87 1.84 5.60
N GLY A 95 -20.12 0.81 4.81
CA GLY A 95 -20.75 0.92 3.50
C GLY A 95 -19.78 1.06 2.33
N ALA A 96 -18.50 1.39 2.58
CA ALA A 96 -17.54 1.65 1.51
C ALA A 96 -17.03 0.36 0.85
N ASP A 97 -16.70 0.48 -0.44
CA ASP A 97 -15.84 -0.49 -1.11
C ASP A 97 -14.38 -0.16 -0.81
N VAL A 98 -13.60 -1.18 -0.44
CA VAL A 98 -12.23 -1.01 0.04
C VAL A 98 -11.25 -1.73 -0.89
N VAL A 99 -10.28 -0.99 -1.43
CA VAL A 99 -9.11 -1.59 -2.11
C VAL A 99 -8.08 -1.97 -1.06
N ILE A 100 -7.84 -3.26 -0.92
CA ILE A 100 -6.93 -3.82 0.07
C ILE A 100 -5.62 -4.16 -0.62
N ALA A 101 -4.55 -3.46 -0.25
CA ALA A 101 -3.18 -3.79 -0.64
C ALA A 101 -2.54 -4.67 0.43
N ALA A 102 -2.34 -5.95 0.11
CA ALA A 102 -1.88 -6.94 1.09
C ALA A 102 -0.65 -7.69 0.58
N PRO A 103 0.56 -7.15 0.81
CA PRO A 103 1.80 -7.81 0.41
C PRO A 103 1.92 -9.17 1.11
N HIS A 104 2.38 -10.17 0.37
CA HIS A 104 2.63 -11.54 0.86
C HIS A 104 1.39 -12.27 1.40
N ARG A 105 0.17 -11.87 0.99
CA ARG A 105 -1.08 -12.54 1.35
C ARG A 105 -1.73 -13.24 0.17
N THR A 106 -2.33 -14.39 0.43
CA THR A 106 -3.20 -15.10 -0.52
C THR A 106 -4.66 -14.67 -0.34
N VAL A 107 -5.51 -14.97 -1.34
CA VAL A 107 -6.97 -14.76 -1.24
C VAL A 107 -7.53 -15.41 0.02
N ALA A 108 -7.24 -16.70 0.23
CA ALA A 108 -7.75 -17.45 1.37
C ALA A 108 -7.32 -16.86 2.72
N GLN A 109 -6.11 -16.30 2.83
CA GLN A 109 -5.64 -15.63 4.05
C GLN A 109 -6.41 -14.32 4.29
N ILE A 110 -6.65 -13.54 3.24
CA ILE A 110 -7.42 -12.30 3.35
C ILE A 110 -8.88 -12.58 3.67
N GLU A 111 -9.49 -13.57 3.03
CA GLU A 111 -10.85 -14.00 3.34
C GLU A 111 -10.98 -14.50 4.78
N ALA A 112 -10.00 -15.26 5.28
CA ALA A 112 -10.00 -15.73 6.66
C ALA A 112 -9.84 -14.57 7.68
N GLU A 113 -8.96 -13.60 7.41
CA GLU A 113 -8.65 -12.50 8.33
C GLU A 113 -9.69 -11.36 8.26
N LEU A 114 -10.20 -11.04 7.07
CA LEU A 114 -11.05 -9.86 6.83
C LEU A 114 -12.45 -10.20 6.30
N GLY A 115 -12.72 -11.43 5.89
CA GLY A 115 -14.01 -11.84 5.32
C GLY A 115 -15.22 -11.41 6.15
N PRO A 116 -15.22 -11.54 7.49
CA PRO A 116 -16.33 -11.09 8.35
C PRO A 116 -16.60 -9.58 8.33
N LEU A 117 -15.70 -8.76 7.78
CA LEU A 117 -15.85 -7.30 7.72
C LEU A 117 -16.52 -6.82 6.41
N PHE A 118 -16.76 -7.72 5.45
CA PHE A 118 -17.24 -7.37 4.11
C PHE A 118 -18.37 -8.31 3.69
N ASP A 119 -19.20 -7.88 2.74
CA ASP A 119 -20.15 -8.79 2.08
C ASP A 119 -19.42 -9.90 1.33
N ARG A 120 -18.29 -9.54 0.70
CA ARG A 120 -17.37 -10.45 0.02
C ARG A 120 -16.04 -9.76 -0.26
N ILE A 121 -15.01 -10.57 -0.45
CA ILE A 121 -13.68 -10.10 -0.89
C ILE A 121 -13.36 -10.78 -2.21
N GLU A 122 -12.94 -10.00 -3.20
CA GLU A 122 -12.56 -10.50 -4.52
C GLU A 122 -11.09 -10.19 -4.81
N PRO A 123 -10.31 -11.12 -5.38
CA PRO A 123 -9.00 -10.78 -5.92
C PRO A 123 -9.13 -9.79 -7.08
N ALA A 124 -8.33 -8.74 -7.05
CA ALA A 124 -8.09 -7.89 -8.20
C ALA A 124 -6.76 -8.28 -8.87
N ALA A 125 -6.54 -7.83 -10.10
CA ALA A 125 -5.22 -7.94 -10.72
C ALA A 125 -4.17 -7.31 -9.78
N PRO A 126 -3.03 -7.97 -9.51
CA PRO A 126 -1.95 -7.37 -8.72
C PRO A 126 -1.49 -6.06 -9.36
N ALA A 127 -1.07 -5.09 -8.55
CA ALA A 127 -0.46 -3.86 -9.05
C ALA A 127 1.04 -4.03 -9.25
N THR A 128 1.50 -3.76 -10.46
CA THR A 128 2.94 -3.70 -10.74
C THR A 128 3.53 -2.42 -10.16
N ILE A 129 4.43 -2.58 -9.20
CA ILE A 129 5.16 -1.46 -8.61
C ILE A 129 6.44 -1.22 -9.41
N MET A 130 6.61 0.04 -9.82
CA MET A 130 7.69 0.50 -10.68
C MET A 130 8.69 1.34 -9.88
N ASN A 131 9.98 1.11 -10.11
CA ASN A 131 11.05 1.97 -9.61
C ASN A 131 12.00 2.30 -10.77
N ALA A 132 12.25 3.58 -11.01
CA ALA A 132 13.10 4.06 -12.11
C ALA A 132 12.75 3.41 -13.47
N GLY A 133 11.46 3.29 -13.77
CA GLY A 133 10.95 2.71 -15.02
C GLY A 133 11.04 1.18 -15.13
N ARG A 134 11.38 0.47 -14.05
CA ARG A 134 11.47 -1.00 -14.02
C ARG A 134 10.45 -1.57 -13.02
N ALA A 135 9.79 -2.66 -13.39
CA ALA A 135 8.96 -3.44 -12.46
C ALA A 135 9.84 -4.06 -11.37
N VAL A 136 9.42 -3.91 -10.11
CA VAL A 136 10.18 -4.37 -8.93
C VAL A 136 9.40 -5.37 -8.08
N VAL A 137 8.10 -5.16 -7.91
CA VAL A 137 7.24 -6.08 -7.14
C VAL A 137 5.82 -6.06 -7.68
N GLU A 138 5.16 -7.23 -7.64
CA GLU A 138 3.72 -7.34 -7.83
C GLU A 138 3.06 -7.26 -6.46
N LEU A 139 2.22 -6.24 -6.27
CA LEU A 139 1.49 -6.00 -5.03
C LEU A 139 0.09 -6.62 -5.14
N PRO A 140 -0.22 -7.69 -4.39
CA PRO A 140 -1.55 -8.28 -4.39
C PRO A 140 -2.62 -7.25 -3.96
N LEU A 141 -3.67 -7.15 -4.77
CA LEU A 141 -4.82 -6.29 -4.52
C LEU A 141 -6.08 -7.13 -4.36
N PHE A 142 -6.95 -6.69 -3.47
CA PHE A 142 -8.27 -7.27 -3.25
C PHE A 142 -9.29 -6.15 -3.16
N ILE A 143 -10.54 -6.44 -3.51
CA ILE A 143 -11.68 -5.53 -3.32
C ILE A 143 -12.59 -6.13 -2.27
N GLY A 144 -12.61 -5.51 -1.09
CA GLY A 144 -13.65 -5.76 -0.10
C GLY A 144 -14.90 -4.97 -0.46
N ARG A 145 -16.04 -5.64 -0.60
CA ARG A 145 -17.31 -5.01 -0.95
C ARG A 145 -18.09 -4.70 0.31
N ASN A 146 -18.57 -3.46 0.44
CA ASN A 146 -19.47 -3.02 1.50
C ASN A 146 -18.95 -3.34 2.92
N LEU A 147 -18.05 -2.51 3.44
CA LEU A 147 -17.49 -2.63 4.79
C LEU A 147 -18.60 -2.59 5.86
N HIS A 148 -18.69 -3.59 6.74
CA HIS A 148 -19.78 -3.71 7.73
C HIS A 148 -19.60 -2.83 8.98
N GLY A 149 -18.37 -2.48 9.35
CA GLY A 149 -18.06 -1.86 10.65
C GLY A 149 -17.24 -2.79 11.57
N SER A 150 -17.01 -2.36 12.81
CA SER A 150 -15.68 -2.42 13.45
C SER A 150 -14.89 -3.73 13.42
N ALA A 151 -13.67 -3.62 12.88
CA ALA A 151 -12.57 -4.54 13.12
C ALA A 151 -12.11 -4.59 14.60
N ALA A 152 -12.67 -3.76 15.48
CA ALA A 152 -12.42 -3.77 16.93
C ALA A 152 -13.27 -4.82 17.65
N ASP A 153 -14.52 -5.05 17.23
CA ASP A 153 -15.40 -6.10 17.77
C ASP A 153 -14.90 -7.51 17.38
N TYR A 154 -14.27 -7.65 16.22
CA TYR A 154 -13.59 -8.88 15.81
C TYR A 154 -12.44 -9.27 16.78
N ARG A 155 -11.85 -8.30 17.51
CA ARG A 155 -10.76 -8.55 18.49
C ARG A 155 -11.26 -9.01 19.86
N GLY A 156 -12.57 -8.98 20.14
CA GLY A 156 -13.14 -9.48 21.40
C GLY A 156 -13.20 -11.00 21.51
N SER A 157 -13.13 -11.73 20.39
CA SER A 157 -13.39 -13.18 20.33
C SER A 157 -12.13 -14.06 20.26
N GLN A 158 -10.92 -13.49 20.31
CA GLN A 158 -9.65 -14.22 20.14
C GLN A 158 -8.76 -14.18 21.41
N ARG A 159 -9.36 -14.05 22.59
CA ARG A 159 -8.66 -14.28 23.88
C ARG A 159 -8.94 -15.69 24.40
#